data_AF-E0SMR9-F1
#
_entry.id   AF-E0SMR9-F1
#
_cell.length_a   1.000
_cell.length_b   1.000
_cell.length_c   1.000
_cell.angle_alpha   90.00
_cell.angle_beta   90.00
_cell.angle_gamma   90.00
#
_symmetry.space_group_name_H-M   'P 1'
#
loop_
_entity.id
_entity.type
_entity.pdbx_description
1 polymer ?
#
loop_
_entity_poly.entity_id
_entity_poly.type
_entity_poly.pdbx_seq_one_letter_code
_entity_poly.pdbx_strand_id
1 'polypeptide(L)'
;MEKNGQIAHDNINFQTVFNCRVIYVDTRFLDIKDLLAMKCSNLILPDLRVFTDWAEKTMIEGSESSNILILASLGLDKNLEKEEVFFYFDAYLREIGVDYPDSLEALFFYFRYSFRRILFSENERDVYNTLYDIGCRYIESDSPILHRVISYWSGVYNDFVCNYDDECGYLYVQYERHQVIPHEQAVDYIKMAAKRFLRYMDCDYFYELMLRRSSSRFISKG
;
A
#
# COMPACT_ATOMS: atom_id res chain seq x y z
N MET A 1 -19.42 39.00 -34.32
CA MET A 1 -20.07 39.60 -33.15
C MET A 1 -20.39 38.48 -32.17
N GLU A 2 -19.53 38.39 -31.15
CA GLU A 2 -19.91 38.05 -29.76
C GLU A 2 -21.25 38.69 -29.38
N LYS A 3 -22.04 38.30 -28.38
CA LYS A 3 -22.03 37.36 -27.25
C LYS A 3 -23.50 37.39 -26.77
N ASN A 4 -24.00 36.38 -26.07
CA ASN A 4 -24.87 36.55 -24.90
C ASN A 4 -25.32 35.21 -24.34
N GLY A 5 -24.87 34.92 -23.12
CA GLY A 5 -25.27 33.78 -22.31
C GLY A 5 -24.56 33.91 -20.97
N GLN A 6 -25.19 34.64 -20.05
CA GLN A 6 -24.76 34.92 -18.68
C GLN A 6 -24.21 33.67 -17.97
N ILE A 7 -23.03 33.82 -17.35
CA ILE A 7 -22.54 32.92 -16.31
C ILE A 7 -23.13 33.40 -14.98
N ALA A 8 -24.01 32.59 -14.39
CA ALA A 8 -24.43 32.77 -13.01
C ALA A 8 -23.29 32.26 -12.11
N HIS A 9 -22.61 33.20 -11.45
CA HIS A 9 -21.70 32.91 -10.35
C HIS A 9 -22.52 32.69 -9.08
N ASP A 10 -22.82 31.44 -8.77
CA ASP A 10 -23.21 31.06 -7.41
C ASP A 10 -21.99 30.54 -6.67
N ASN A 11 -21.61 31.33 -5.65
CA ASN A 11 -20.57 31.06 -4.67
C ASN A 11 -20.77 29.69 -4.01
N ILE A 12 -19.81 28.78 -4.17
CA ILE A 12 -19.64 27.65 -3.25
C ILE A 12 -18.43 27.94 -2.38
N ASN A 13 -18.74 28.11 -1.10
CA ASN A 13 -17.86 28.42 0.02
C ASN A 13 -16.81 27.31 0.24
N PHE A 14 -15.52 27.64 0.10
CA PHE A 14 -14.38 26.71 0.17
C PHE A 14 -13.92 26.34 1.60
N GLN A 15 -14.74 26.56 2.62
CA GLN A 15 -14.36 26.31 4.01
C GLN A 15 -15.42 25.54 4.79
N THR A 16 -15.66 24.28 4.43
CA THR A 16 -16.06 23.25 5.42
C THR A 16 -15.92 21.82 4.85
N VAL A 17 -15.35 20.90 5.65
CA VAL A 17 -15.40 19.42 5.54
C VAL A 17 -14.49 18.85 4.42
N PHE A 18 -13.47 18.02 4.67
CA PHE A 18 -13.54 16.68 5.27
C PHE A 18 -12.25 16.26 5.98
N ASN A 19 -12.46 15.78 7.21
CA ASN A 19 -11.58 14.85 7.92
C ASN A 19 -11.01 13.79 6.98
N CYS A 20 -9.69 13.54 7.07
CA CYS A 20 -9.06 12.33 6.54
C CYS A 20 -9.85 11.11 7.00
N ARG A 21 -10.66 10.53 6.10
CA ARG A 21 -11.37 9.29 6.36
C ARG A 21 -10.41 8.13 6.19
N VAL A 22 -10.38 7.32 7.25
CA VAL A 22 -9.87 5.95 7.35
C VAL A 22 -10.00 5.20 6.02
N ILE A 23 -8.89 4.59 5.60
CA ILE A 23 -8.79 3.79 4.38
C ILE A 23 -9.53 2.48 4.65
N TYR A 24 -10.71 2.28 4.06
CA TYR A 24 -11.32 0.96 4.04
C TYR A 24 -10.57 0.10 3.03
N VAL A 25 -9.48 -0.52 3.47
CA VAL A 25 -9.03 -1.75 2.83
C VAL A 25 -10.04 -2.80 3.25
N ASP A 26 -10.55 -3.55 2.29
CA ASP A 26 -11.39 -4.70 2.61
C ASP A 26 -10.57 -5.70 3.44
N THR A 27 -10.82 -5.70 4.74
CA THR A 27 -10.14 -6.54 5.74
C THR A 27 -10.34 -8.03 5.48
N ARG A 28 -11.32 -8.39 4.62
CA ARG A 28 -11.50 -9.78 4.13
C ARG A 28 -10.24 -10.31 3.44
N PHE A 29 -9.38 -9.44 2.89
CA PHE A 29 -8.19 -9.84 2.13
C PHE A 29 -6.85 -9.57 2.81
N LEU A 30 -6.86 -9.09 4.06
CA LEU A 30 -5.64 -8.84 4.82
C LEU A 30 -5.27 -10.05 5.66
N ASP A 31 -3.98 -10.37 5.66
CA ASP A 31 -3.40 -11.42 6.49
C ASP A 31 -2.32 -10.87 7.42
N ILE A 32 -1.73 -11.77 8.21
CA ILE A 32 -0.72 -11.42 9.21
C ILE A 32 0.51 -10.76 8.59
N LYS A 33 0.86 -11.07 7.33
CA LYS A 33 2.00 -10.48 6.62
C LYS A 33 1.72 -9.02 6.30
N ASP A 34 0.48 -8.69 5.92
CA ASP A 34 0.07 -7.30 5.68
C ASP A 34 0.06 -6.48 6.97
N LEU A 35 -0.35 -7.06 8.10
CA LEU A 35 -0.28 -6.41 9.42
C LEU A 35 1.17 -6.17 9.87
N LEU A 36 2.05 -7.16 9.65
CA LEU A 36 3.48 -7.02 9.88
C LEU A 36 4.08 -5.90 9.01
N ALA A 37 3.63 -5.73 7.76
CA ALA A 37 4.03 -4.60 6.93
C ALA A 37 3.71 -3.26 7.59
N MET A 38 2.47 -3.10 8.09
CA MET A 38 2.02 -1.85 8.71
C MET A 38 2.73 -1.56 10.03
N LYS A 39 3.06 -2.60 10.79
CA LYS A 39 3.76 -2.46 12.07
C LYS A 39 5.26 -2.20 11.90
N CYS A 40 5.92 -2.95 11.02
CA CYS A 40 7.39 -2.98 10.92
C CYS A 40 7.93 -1.99 9.89
N SER A 41 7.11 -1.55 8.94
CA SER A 41 7.54 -0.58 7.94
C SER A 41 7.38 0.85 8.46
N ASN A 42 8.49 1.59 8.51
CA ASN A 42 8.45 3.04 8.73
C ASN A 42 7.83 3.81 7.54
N LEU A 43 7.41 3.09 6.49
CA LEU A 43 6.79 3.65 5.28
C LEU A 43 5.26 3.80 5.41
N ILE A 44 4.64 3.29 6.47
CA ILE A 44 3.18 3.40 6.64
C ILE A 44 2.89 3.90 8.05
N LEU A 45 1.98 4.88 8.16
CA LEU A 45 1.34 5.15 9.44
C LEU A 45 0.28 4.07 9.67
N PRO A 46 0.42 3.24 10.72
CA PRO A 46 -0.46 2.10 10.92
C PRO A 46 -1.87 2.58 11.22
N ASP A 47 -2.84 2.10 10.44
CA ASP A 47 -4.24 2.21 10.79
C ASP A 47 -4.56 1.13 11.83
N LEU A 48 -4.72 1.55 13.08
CA LEU A 48 -4.92 0.64 14.20
C LEU A 48 -6.22 -0.17 14.06
N ARG A 49 -7.25 0.35 13.38
CA ARG A 49 -8.52 -0.37 13.18
C ARG A 49 -8.32 -1.65 12.38
N VAL A 50 -7.36 -1.65 11.45
CA VAL A 50 -7.10 -2.82 10.61
C VAL A 50 -6.66 -4.03 11.45
N PHE A 51 -5.96 -3.81 12.57
CA PHE A 51 -5.55 -4.88 13.47
C PHE A 51 -6.74 -5.45 14.25
N THR A 52 -7.63 -4.59 14.73
CA THR A 52 -8.82 -4.99 15.50
C THR A 52 -9.84 -5.70 14.60
N ASP A 53 -10.06 -5.20 13.39
CA ASP A 53 -10.97 -5.81 12.41
C ASP A 53 -10.45 -7.18 11.94
N TRP A 54 -9.14 -7.30 11.71
CA TRP A 54 -8.52 -8.59 11.41
C TRP A 54 -8.65 -9.56 12.59
N ALA A 55 -8.49 -9.09 13.84
CA ALA A 55 -8.66 -9.93 15.02
C ALA A 55 -10.11 -10.41 15.19
N GLU A 56 -11.11 -9.54 14.96
CA GLU A 56 -12.52 -9.92 14.98
C GLU A 56 -12.81 -11.01 13.95
N LYS A 57 -12.33 -10.84 12.71
CA LYS A 57 -12.44 -11.85 11.67
C LYS A 57 -11.78 -13.17 12.09
N THR A 58 -10.57 -13.10 12.64
CA THR A 58 -9.81 -14.27 13.11
C THR A 58 -10.54 -15.01 14.24
N MET A 59 -11.26 -14.30 15.11
CA MET A 59 -12.17 -14.93 16.09
C MET A 59 -13.34 -15.63 15.43
N ILE A 60 -14.01 -14.97 14.47
CA ILE A 60 -15.16 -15.55 13.74
C ILE A 60 -14.73 -16.84 13.00
N GLU A 61 -13.50 -16.89 12.51
CA GLU A 61 -12.90 -18.07 11.88
C GLU A 61 -12.53 -19.19 12.87
N GLY A 62 -12.68 -18.96 14.17
CA GLY A 62 -12.57 -19.99 15.22
C GLY A 62 -11.29 -19.93 16.05
N SER A 63 -10.57 -18.79 16.08
CA SER A 63 -9.43 -18.62 16.99
C SER A 63 -9.86 -18.63 18.45
N GLU A 64 -9.21 -19.47 19.26
CA GLU A 64 -9.41 -19.55 20.72
C GLU A 64 -8.38 -18.71 21.50
N SER A 65 -7.54 -17.94 20.80
CA SER A 65 -6.50 -17.13 21.45
C SER A 65 -7.10 -15.97 22.25
N SER A 66 -6.78 -15.93 23.55
CA SER A 66 -7.14 -14.80 24.41
C SER A 66 -6.56 -13.48 23.92
N ASN A 67 -5.38 -13.50 23.27
CA ASN A 67 -4.76 -12.29 22.72
C ASN A 67 -5.57 -11.74 21.54
N ILE A 68 -6.08 -12.61 20.66
CA ILE A 68 -6.99 -12.24 19.57
C ILE A 68 -8.31 -11.72 20.13
N LEU A 69 -8.87 -12.35 21.15
CA LEU A 69 -10.10 -11.88 21.79
C LEU A 69 -9.95 -10.47 22.35
N ILE A 70 -8.86 -10.20 23.06
CA ILE A 70 -8.62 -8.87 23.61
C ILE A 70 -8.40 -7.87 22.47
N LEU A 71 -7.56 -8.20 21.49
CA LEU A 71 -7.31 -7.33 20.33
C LEU A 71 -8.59 -7.00 19.56
N ALA A 72 -9.49 -7.96 19.35
CA ALA A 72 -10.79 -7.72 18.74
C ALA A 72 -11.67 -6.82 19.61
N SER A 73 -11.66 -7.01 20.93
CA SER A 73 -12.45 -6.20 21.86
C SER A 73 -12.04 -4.72 21.87
N LEU A 74 -10.76 -4.40 21.61
CA LEU A 74 -10.30 -3.01 21.46
C LEU A 74 -10.99 -2.29 20.30
N GLY A 75 -11.46 -3.02 19.28
CA GLY A 75 -12.22 -2.43 18.17
C GLY A 75 -13.53 -1.74 18.59
N LEU A 76 -14.04 -2.02 19.79
CA LEU A 76 -15.19 -1.35 20.38
C LEU A 76 -14.85 0.05 20.90
N ASP A 77 -13.57 0.32 21.15
CA ASP A 77 -13.10 1.62 21.65
C ASP A 77 -13.03 2.65 20.53
N LYS A 78 -13.53 3.86 20.83
CA LYS A 78 -13.51 4.98 19.87
C LYS A 78 -12.09 5.48 19.60
N ASN A 79 -11.21 5.36 20.58
CA ASN A 79 -9.83 5.85 20.52
C ASN A 79 -8.90 4.67 20.80
N LEU A 80 -8.34 4.10 19.73
CA LEU A 80 -7.36 3.01 19.86
C LEU A 80 -6.01 3.56 20.30
N GLU A 81 -5.42 2.95 21.33
CA GLU A 81 -4.06 3.22 21.74
C GLU A 81 -3.09 2.31 20.99
N LYS A 82 -2.08 2.90 20.34
CA LYS A 82 -1.11 2.17 19.51
C LYS A 82 -0.37 1.10 20.31
N GLU A 83 0.06 1.47 21.51
CA GLU A 83 0.82 0.63 22.43
C GLU A 83 0.02 -0.62 22.81
N GLU A 84 -1.29 -0.47 23.06
CA GLU A 84 -2.17 -1.57 23.45
C GLU A 84 -2.46 -2.51 22.28
N VAL A 85 -2.84 -1.95 21.12
CA VAL A 85 -3.07 -2.73 19.89
C VAL A 85 -1.82 -3.54 19.53
N PHE A 86 -0.65 -2.91 19.58
CA PHE A 86 0.60 -3.58 19.28
C PHE A 86 1.00 -4.58 20.36
N PHE A 87 0.73 -4.31 21.64
CA PHE A 87 1.03 -5.26 22.71
C PHE A 87 0.31 -6.59 22.51
N TYR A 88 -1.00 -6.57 22.22
CA TYR A 88 -1.77 -7.80 22.02
C TYR A 88 -1.47 -8.48 20.69
N PHE A 89 -1.21 -7.71 19.63
CA PHE A 89 -0.73 -8.28 18.38
C PHE A 89 0.62 -9.01 18.57
N ASP A 90 1.55 -8.42 19.31
CA ASP A 90 2.88 -9.01 19.58
C ASP A 90 2.81 -10.21 20.51
N ALA A 91 1.87 -10.20 21.46
CA ALA A 91 1.57 -11.36 22.30
C ALA A 91 1.02 -12.53 21.45
N TYR A 92 0.12 -12.25 20.51
CA TYR A 92 -0.39 -13.26 19.59
C TYR A 92 0.71 -13.81 18.67
N LEU A 93 1.56 -12.95 18.07
CA LEU A 93 2.68 -13.42 17.23
C LEU A 93 3.60 -14.40 17.97
N ARG A 94 3.90 -14.09 19.24
CA ARG A 94 4.69 -14.99 20.11
C ARG A 94 3.98 -16.30 20.41
N GLU A 95 2.67 -16.26 20.62
CA GLU A 95 1.84 -17.45 20.88
C GLU A 95 1.89 -18.44 19.71
N ILE A 96 1.81 -17.94 18.47
CA ILE A 96 1.83 -18.78 17.25
C ILE A 96 3.24 -19.02 16.69
N GLY A 97 4.28 -18.52 17.35
CA GLY A 97 5.67 -18.69 16.93
C GLY A 97 6.03 -17.99 15.61
N VAL A 98 5.38 -16.87 15.29
CA VAL A 98 5.70 -16.05 14.12
C VAL A 98 6.78 -15.03 14.48
N ASP A 99 7.93 -15.15 13.82
CA ASP A 99 9.02 -14.20 13.95
C ASP A 99 8.73 -12.88 13.24
N TYR A 100 9.43 -11.83 13.68
CA TYR A 100 9.39 -10.54 13.01
C TYR A 100 10.14 -10.58 11.68
N PRO A 101 9.60 -9.96 10.63
CA PRO A 101 10.30 -9.86 9.37
C PRO A 101 11.55 -9.00 9.53
N ASP A 102 12.61 -9.36 8.81
CA ASP A 102 13.76 -8.48 8.64
C ASP A 102 13.40 -7.25 7.79
N SER A 103 14.32 -6.31 7.61
CA SER A 103 14.05 -5.09 6.84
C SER A 103 13.66 -5.35 5.38
N LEU A 104 14.21 -6.41 4.78
CA LEU A 104 13.94 -6.77 3.38
C LEU A 104 12.56 -7.42 3.25
N GLU A 105 12.23 -8.30 4.17
CA GLU A 105 10.93 -8.95 4.23
C GLU A 105 9.81 -7.95 4.59
N ALA A 106 10.06 -7.04 5.53
CA ALA A 106 9.13 -5.96 5.86
C ALA A 106 8.88 -5.05 4.64
N LEU A 107 9.92 -4.78 3.83
CA LEU A 107 9.78 -4.06 2.58
C LEU A 107 8.95 -4.84 1.54
N PHE A 108 9.19 -6.14 1.43
CA PHE A 108 8.38 -7.00 0.56
C PHE A 108 6.90 -6.97 0.97
N PHE A 109 6.60 -7.12 2.27
CA PHE A 109 5.22 -7.05 2.76
C PHE A 109 4.60 -5.66 2.57
N TYR A 110 5.39 -4.58 2.68
CA TYR A 110 4.93 -3.23 2.36
C TYR A 110 4.39 -3.12 0.93
N PHE A 111 5.14 -3.62 -0.06
CA PHE A 111 4.70 -3.59 -1.46
C PHE A 111 3.49 -4.47 -1.69
N ARG A 112 3.49 -5.67 -1.11
CA ARG A 112 2.36 -6.60 -1.19
C ARG A 112 1.08 -5.94 -0.68
N TYR A 113 1.13 -5.35 0.51
CA TYR A 113 0.01 -4.62 1.10
C TYR A 113 -0.42 -3.43 0.23
N SER A 114 0.53 -2.67 -0.29
CA SER A 114 0.25 -1.53 -1.18
C SER A 114 -0.46 -1.97 -2.47
N PHE A 115 -0.11 -3.13 -3.03
CA PHE A 115 -0.80 -3.69 -4.19
C PHE A 115 -2.21 -4.17 -3.85
N ARG A 116 -2.45 -4.72 -2.65
CA ARG A 116 -3.80 -5.02 -2.18
C ARG A 116 -4.64 -3.75 -2.06
N ARG A 117 -4.11 -2.70 -1.44
CA ARG A 117 -4.76 -1.38 -1.34
C ARG A 117 -5.17 -0.84 -2.72
N ILE A 118 -4.26 -0.86 -3.68
CA ILE A 118 -4.54 -0.44 -5.06
C ILE A 118 -5.64 -1.30 -5.69
N LEU A 119 -5.48 -2.63 -5.64
CA LEU A 119 -6.36 -3.56 -6.35
C LEU A 119 -7.81 -3.51 -5.85
N PHE A 120 -7.98 -3.47 -4.52
CA PHE A 120 -9.29 -3.53 -3.88
C PHE A 120 -9.89 -2.15 -3.56
N SER A 121 -9.21 -1.07 -3.90
CA SER A 121 -9.78 0.27 -3.72
C SER A 121 -11.02 0.46 -4.59
N GLU A 122 -12.10 0.94 -3.98
CA GLU A 122 -13.30 1.40 -4.69
C GLU A 122 -13.16 2.83 -5.22
N ASN A 123 -12.21 3.60 -4.69
CA ASN A 123 -11.99 5.00 -5.01
C ASN A 123 -10.68 5.22 -5.79
N GLU A 124 -10.77 5.90 -6.93
CA GLU A 124 -9.63 6.32 -7.73
C GLU A 124 -8.61 7.13 -6.94
N ARG A 125 -9.07 8.01 -6.04
CA ARG A 125 -8.20 8.81 -5.18
C ARG A 125 -7.28 7.94 -4.33
N ASP A 126 -7.78 6.85 -3.79
CA ASP A 126 -7.00 5.96 -2.93
C ASP A 126 -5.98 5.13 -3.73
N VAL A 127 -6.30 4.83 -4.99
CA VAL A 127 -5.35 4.22 -5.94
C VAL A 127 -4.16 5.16 -6.15
N TYR A 128 -4.41 6.43 -6.48
CA TYR A 128 -3.34 7.40 -6.70
C TYR A 128 -2.59 7.76 -5.43
N ASN A 129 -3.26 7.90 -4.28
CA ASN A 129 -2.59 8.14 -3.00
C ASN A 129 -1.62 6.98 -2.67
N THR A 130 -2.05 5.74 -2.86
CA THR A 130 -1.19 4.57 -2.62
C THR A 130 -0.04 4.50 -3.62
N LEU A 131 -0.29 4.81 -4.90
CA LEU A 131 0.77 4.91 -5.91
C LEU A 131 1.77 6.02 -5.58
N TYR A 132 1.30 7.15 -5.07
CA TYR A 132 2.13 8.23 -4.57
C TYR A 132 3.01 7.75 -3.42
N ASP A 133 2.44 7.08 -2.41
CA ASP A 133 3.18 6.54 -1.26
C ASP A 133 4.33 5.60 -1.68
N ILE A 134 4.10 4.81 -2.73
CA ILE A 134 5.10 3.91 -3.32
C ILE A 134 6.20 4.70 -4.05
N GLY A 135 5.80 5.62 -4.93
CA GLY A 135 6.70 6.21 -5.91
C GLY A 135 7.43 7.48 -5.47
N CYS A 136 6.87 8.24 -4.53
CA CYS A 136 7.50 9.48 -4.05
C CYS A 136 8.70 9.23 -3.11
N ARG A 137 8.91 7.98 -2.69
CA ARG A 137 9.97 7.61 -1.74
C ARG A 137 11.15 6.99 -2.45
N TYR A 138 12.34 7.40 -2.02
CA TYR A 138 13.56 6.70 -2.39
C TYR A 138 13.67 5.42 -1.57
N ILE A 139 13.41 4.28 -2.21
CA ILE A 139 13.42 2.96 -1.58
C ILE A 139 14.56 2.14 -2.18
N GLU A 140 15.58 1.85 -1.36
CA GLU A 140 16.65 0.92 -1.72
C GLU A 140 16.31 -0.51 -1.30
N SER A 141 16.81 -1.48 -2.06
CA SER A 141 16.68 -2.89 -1.72
C SER A 141 17.93 -3.64 -2.14
N ASP A 142 18.47 -4.45 -1.22
CA ASP A 142 19.61 -5.33 -1.47
C ASP A 142 19.25 -6.56 -2.33
N SER A 143 17.95 -6.76 -2.58
CA SER A 143 17.44 -7.79 -3.49
C SER A 143 17.33 -7.24 -4.91
N PRO A 144 18.05 -7.82 -5.89
CA PRO A 144 17.97 -7.39 -7.29
C PRO A 144 16.55 -7.51 -7.87
N ILE A 145 15.79 -8.51 -7.42
CA ILE A 145 14.46 -8.77 -7.95
C ILE A 145 13.45 -7.82 -7.32
N LEU A 146 13.51 -7.61 -6.01
CA LEU A 146 12.64 -6.62 -5.36
C LEU A 146 12.95 -5.20 -5.85
N HIS A 147 14.23 -4.87 -6.05
CA HIS A 147 14.63 -3.60 -6.66
C HIS A 147 13.97 -3.37 -8.03
N ARG A 148 13.87 -4.39 -8.89
CA ARG A 148 13.15 -4.28 -10.18
C ARG A 148 11.67 -4.02 -10.00
N VAL A 149 11.04 -4.59 -8.97
CA VAL A 149 9.64 -4.28 -8.62
C VAL A 149 9.53 -2.79 -8.25
N ILE A 150 10.40 -2.32 -7.35
CA ILE A 150 10.45 -0.92 -6.91
C ILE A 150 10.60 0.01 -8.12
N SER A 151 11.61 -0.21 -8.97
CA SER A 151 11.87 0.63 -10.15
C SER A 151 10.70 0.63 -11.13
N TYR A 152 10.04 -0.51 -11.33
CA TYR A 152 8.85 -0.57 -12.18
C TYR A 152 7.74 0.34 -11.66
N TRP A 153 7.50 0.31 -10.34
CA TRP A 153 6.44 1.09 -9.72
C TRP A 153 6.78 2.58 -9.54
N SER A 154 8.05 2.93 -9.36
CA SER A 154 8.52 4.31 -9.52
C SER A 154 8.27 4.81 -10.95
N GLY A 155 8.45 3.96 -11.96
CA GLY A 155 8.01 4.24 -13.33
C GLY A 155 6.52 4.55 -13.39
N VAL A 156 5.66 3.62 -12.95
CA VAL A 156 4.19 3.81 -12.91
C VAL A 156 3.75 5.08 -12.15
N TYR A 157 4.48 5.48 -11.12
CA TYR A 157 4.23 6.74 -10.42
C TYR A 157 4.57 7.96 -11.28
N ASN A 158 5.76 7.99 -11.89
CA ASN A 158 6.14 9.07 -12.80
C ASN A 158 5.18 9.18 -13.98
N ASP A 159 4.74 8.01 -14.46
CA ASP A 159 3.82 7.81 -15.55
C ASP A 159 2.47 8.51 -15.34
N PHE A 160 1.84 8.31 -14.18
CA PHE A 160 0.45 8.72 -13.95
C PHE A 160 0.25 9.80 -12.89
N VAL A 161 1.26 10.12 -12.07
CA VAL A 161 1.13 11.08 -10.96
C VAL A 161 1.98 12.33 -11.15
N CYS A 162 3.25 12.19 -11.53
CA CYS A 162 4.16 13.35 -11.58
C CYS A 162 3.98 14.26 -12.80
N ASN A 163 3.24 13.85 -13.82
CA ASN A 163 3.48 14.42 -15.15
C ASN A 163 2.24 14.86 -15.93
N TYR A 164 1.00 14.61 -15.54
CA TYR A 164 -0.14 14.94 -16.40
C TYR A 164 -0.62 16.39 -16.22
N ASP A 165 -0.50 17.20 -17.27
CA ASP A 165 -1.12 18.52 -17.42
C ASP A 165 -2.17 18.48 -18.55
N ASP A 166 -3.36 19.04 -18.30
CA ASP A 166 -4.49 18.99 -19.23
C ASP A 166 -4.26 19.79 -20.53
N GLU A 167 -3.40 20.80 -20.51
CA GLU A 167 -3.11 21.67 -21.68
C GLU A 167 -1.86 21.22 -22.43
N CYS A 168 -0.84 20.73 -21.72
CA CYS A 168 0.49 20.43 -22.25
C CYS A 168 0.82 18.93 -22.30
N GLY A 169 -0.02 18.07 -21.73
CA GLY A 169 0.25 16.64 -21.60
C GLY A 169 1.38 16.36 -20.59
N TYR A 170 2.23 15.36 -20.88
CA TYR A 170 3.24 14.88 -19.94
C TYR A 170 4.51 15.75 -19.89
N LEU A 171 4.86 16.29 -18.71
CA LEU A 171 5.85 17.36 -18.58
C LEU A 171 7.34 16.93 -18.39
N TYR A 172 7.65 15.78 -17.77
CA TYR A 172 9.06 15.45 -17.46
C TYR A 172 9.60 14.12 -18.00
N VAL A 173 8.78 13.10 -18.26
CA VAL A 173 9.27 11.81 -18.81
C VAL A 173 8.21 11.13 -19.67
N GLN A 174 8.48 10.95 -20.96
CA GLN A 174 7.62 10.16 -21.86
C GLN A 174 8.15 8.72 -21.93
N TYR A 175 7.82 7.89 -20.92
CA TYR A 175 8.01 6.44 -21.13
C TYR A 175 7.04 5.96 -22.22
N GLU A 176 7.47 5.03 -23.07
CA GLU A 176 6.68 4.52 -24.21
C GLU A 176 5.24 4.13 -23.82
N ARG A 177 5.07 3.61 -22.61
CA ARG A 177 3.78 3.24 -22.03
C ARG A 177 2.74 4.39 -22.00
N HIS A 178 3.16 5.66 -21.81
CA HIS A 178 2.26 6.83 -21.75
C HIS A 178 1.56 7.08 -23.06
N GLN A 179 2.29 6.87 -24.15
CA GLN A 179 1.76 7.13 -25.48
C GLN A 179 0.69 6.09 -25.87
N VAL A 180 0.63 4.98 -25.13
CA VAL A 180 -0.26 3.84 -25.42
C VAL A 180 -1.45 3.79 -24.46
N ILE A 181 -1.34 4.34 -23.24
CA ILE A 181 -2.38 4.24 -22.20
C ILE A 181 -2.98 5.62 -21.91
N PRO A 182 -4.22 5.89 -22.35
CA PRO A 182 -4.94 7.12 -22.03
C PRO A 182 -5.17 7.31 -20.53
N HIS A 183 -5.32 8.57 -20.10
CA HIS A 183 -5.57 8.89 -18.69
C HIS A 183 -6.84 8.22 -18.15
N GLU A 184 -7.91 8.13 -18.94
CA GLU A 184 -9.14 7.46 -18.52
C GLU A 184 -8.96 5.95 -18.25
N GLN A 185 -7.86 5.34 -18.72
CA GLN A 185 -7.53 3.93 -18.49
C GLN A 185 -6.43 3.73 -17.44
N ALA A 186 -5.89 4.81 -16.87
CA ALA A 186 -4.75 4.76 -15.95
C ALA A 186 -5.06 3.93 -14.69
N VAL A 187 -6.22 4.15 -14.06
CA VAL A 187 -6.64 3.43 -12.85
C VAL A 187 -6.75 1.94 -13.10
N ASP A 188 -7.40 1.53 -14.19
CA ASP A 188 -7.57 0.12 -14.55
C ASP A 188 -6.22 -0.53 -14.82
N TYR A 189 -5.33 0.17 -15.53
CA TYR A 189 -3.97 -0.28 -15.76
C TYR A 189 -3.19 -0.48 -14.46
N ILE A 190 -3.23 0.51 -13.55
CA ILE A 190 -2.56 0.47 -12.25
C ILE A 190 -3.09 -0.72 -11.43
N LYS A 191 -4.40 -0.93 -11.38
CA LYS A 191 -5.03 -2.08 -10.71
C LYS A 191 -4.61 -3.42 -11.33
N MET A 192 -4.58 -3.53 -12.66
CA MET A 192 -4.14 -4.75 -13.34
C MET A 192 -2.66 -5.04 -13.11
N ALA A 193 -1.81 -4.01 -13.07
CA ALA A 193 -0.41 -4.14 -12.70
C ALA A 193 -0.27 -4.63 -11.26
N ALA A 194 -0.99 -4.03 -10.30
CA ALA A 194 -1.01 -4.45 -8.90
C ALA A 194 -1.43 -5.91 -8.76
N LYS A 195 -2.52 -6.32 -9.43
CA LYS A 195 -2.98 -7.71 -9.45
C LYS A 195 -1.89 -8.68 -9.93
N ARG A 196 -1.16 -8.32 -10.99
CA ARG A 196 -0.09 -9.17 -11.51
C ARG A 196 1.05 -9.32 -10.51
N PHE A 197 1.52 -8.22 -9.90
CA PHE A 197 2.60 -8.29 -8.92
C PHE A 197 2.16 -8.98 -7.63
N LEU A 198 0.93 -8.78 -7.18
CA LEU A 198 0.36 -9.47 -6.04
C LEU A 198 0.39 -10.99 -6.24
N ARG A 199 0.03 -11.49 -7.44
CA ARG A 199 0.15 -12.93 -7.78
C ARG A 199 1.58 -13.46 -7.69
N TYR A 200 2.59 -12.64 -8.05
CA TYR A 200 3.98 -13.04 -7.88
C TYR A 200 4.34 -13.06 -6.39
N MET A 201 3.92 -12.06 -5.63
CA MET A 201 4.24 -11.96 -4.19
C MET A 201 3.53 -13.03 -3.35
N ASP A 202 2.36 -13.51 -3.76
CA ASP A 202 1.65 -14.61 -3.11
C ASP A 202 2.18 -15.99 -3.52
N CYS A 203 3.18 -16.08 -4.41
CA CYS A 203 3.78 -17.34 -4.84
C CYS A 203 5.09 -17.60 -4.11
N ASP A 204 5.20 -18.74 -3.41
CA ASP A 204 6.37 -19.12 -2.60
C ASP A 204 7.69 -19.04 -3.37
N TYR A 205 7.71 -19.51 -4.62
CA TYR A 205 8.90 -19.43 -5.47
C TYR A 205 9.40 -17.99 -5.65
N PHE A 206 8.48 -17.06 -5.90
CA PHE A 206 8.81 -15.65 -6.12
C PHE A 206 9.08 -14.91 -4.81
N TYR A 207 8.43 -15.30 -3.72
CA TYR A 207 8.75 -14.81 -2.37
C TYR A 207 10.23 -15.07 -2.05
N GLU A 208 10.68 -16.34 -2.14
CA GLU A 208 12.09 -16.70 -1.91
C GLU A 208 13.04 -15.95 -2.86
N LEU A 209 12.65 -15.83 -4.13
CA LEU A 209 13.45 -15.12 -5.12
C LEU A 209 13.54 -13.61 -4.85
N MET A 210 12.47 -12.98 -4.35
CA MET A 210 12.42 -11.56 -4.01
C MET A 210 13.14 -11.25 -2.69
N LEU A 211 13.30 -12.22 -1.80
CA LEU A 211 14.09 -12.06 -0.57
C LEU A 211 15.57 -12.43 -0.75
N ARG A 212 15.96 -12.93 -1.92
CA ARG A 212 17.35 -13.25 -2.22
C ARG A 212 18.20 -11.97 -2.35
N ARG A 213 19.11 -11.79 -1.39
CA ARG A 213 20.09 -10.69 -1.41
C ARG A 213 21.15 -10.89 -2.49
N SER A 214 21.66 -9.79 -3.01
CA SER A 214 22.84 -9.80 -3.88
C SER A 214 24.01 -10.45 -3.15
N SER A 215 24.59 -11.51 -3.71
CA SER A 215 25.84 -12.05 -3.17
C SER A 215 26.92 -10.96 -3.30
N SER A 216 27.45 -10.49 -2.17
CA SER A 216 28.55 -9.53 -2.12
C SER A 216 29.76 -10.12 -2.85
N ARG A 217 29.94 -9.79 -4.13
CA ARG A 217 31.25 -9.95 -4.80
C ARG A 217 32.16 -8.82 -4.34
N PHE A 218 32.57 -8.86 -3.08
CA PHE A 218 33.84 -8.28 -2.66
C PHE A 218 34.83 -9.43 -2.50
N ILE A 219 35.48 -9.78 -3.62
CA ILE A 219 36.78 -10.45 -3.54
C ILE A 219 37.79 -9.31 -3.54
N SER A 220 38.47 -9.17 -2.41
CA SER A 220 39.66 -8.34 -2.23
C SER A 220 40.63 -8.55 -3.39
N LYS A 221 41.02 -7.47 -4.06
CA LYS A 221 42.28 -7.49 -4.80
C LYS A 221 43.39 -7.46 -3.76
N GLY A 222 44.12 -8.56 -3.67
CA GLY A 222 45.39 -8.64 -2.95
C GLY A 222 46.50 -7.84 -3.65
#